data_AF-A0A7W5H8F8-F1
#
_entry.id   AF-A0A7W5H8F8-F1
#
_cell.length_a   1.000
_cell.length_b   1.000
_cell.length_c   1.000
_cell.angle_alpha   90.00
_cell.angle_beta   90.00
_cell.angle_gamma   90.00
#
_symmetry.space_group_name_H-M   'P 1'
#
loop_
_entity.id
_entity.type
_entity.pdbx_description
1 polymer ?
#
loop_
_entity_poly.entity_id
_entity_poly.type
_entity_poly.pdbx_seq_one_letter_code
_entity_poly.pdbx_strand_id
1 'polypeptide(L)'
;MMQTSGPGYVVKYTADFDAVPSTDAVTASVANWMPDDADPALVEMAREFIADAFTQVLNPRGLSATVVIRDLVIHDVDFSEYAFKRFTIAGLEALLAESSA
;
A
#
# COMPACT_ATOMS: atom_id res chain seq x y z
N MET A 1 -15.89 -29.13 10.96
CA MET A 1 -16.15 -27.79 10.41
C MET A 1 -15.11 -26.88 11.02
N MET A 2 -14.13 -26.43 10.23
CA MET A 2 -13.19 -25.39 10.67
C MET A 2 -13.35 -24.26 9.67
N GLN A 3 -14.15 -23.26 10.04
CA GLN A 3 -14.21 -22.00 9.32
C GLN A 3 -13.29 -21.07 10.08
N THR A 4 -12.06 -20.95 9.60
CA THR A 4 -11.08 -20.00 10.13
C THR A 4 -11.41 -18.66 9.51
N SER A 5 -12.35 -17.92 10.07
CA SER A 5 -12.48 -16.49 9.79
C SER A 5 -11.37 -15.78 10.55
N GLY A 6 -10.22 -15.57 9.88
CA GLY A 6 -9.26 -14.57 10.33
C GLY A 6 -9.86 -13.18 10.16
N PRO A 7 -9.48 -12.20 10.99
CA PRO A 7 -9.92 -10.82 10.81
C PRO A 7 -9.37 -10.28 9.47
N GLY A 8 -10.20 -9.69 8.61
CA GLY A 8 -9.88 -9.45 7.19
C GLY A 8 -10.40 -8.10 6.67
N TYR A 9 -9.59 -7.33 5.92
CA TYR A 9 -9.82 -5.89 5.78
C TYR A 9 -9.71 -5.29 4.37
N VAL A 10 -10.75 -4.68 3.81
CA VAL A 10 -10.73 -3.84 2.60
C VAL A 10 -9.94 -2.56 2.87
N VAL A 11 -8.83 -2.39 2.14
CA VAL A 11 -7.97 -1.22 2.27
C VAL A 11 -8.16 -0.27 1.08
N LYS A 12 -8.62 0.96 1.33
CA LYS A 12 -8.50 2.10 0.39
C LYS A 12 -7.53 3.08 0.99
N TYR A 13 -6.71 3.72 0.15
CA TYR A 13 -5.80 4.72 0.67
C TYR A 13 -5.52 5.86 -0.31
N THR A 14 -5.14 7.00 0.25
CA THR A 14 -4.54 8.12 -0.47
C THR A 14 -3.12 8.28 0.04
N ALA A 15 -2.14 8.41 -0.85
CA ALA A 15 -0.76 8.62 -0.46
C ALA A 15 -0.09 9.69 -1.32
N ASP A 16 0.81 10.45 -0.71
CA ASP A 16 1.82 11.22 -1.43
C ASP A 16 3.13 10.45 -1.44
N PHE A 17 3.92 10.64 -2.48
CA PHE A 17 5.27 10.12 -2.51
C PHE A 17 6.16 10.97 -3.40
N ASP A 18 7.43 11.04 -3.02
CA ASP A 18 8.48 11.65 -3.83
C ASP A 18 9.45 10.55 -4.26
N ALA A 19 9.56 10.34 -5.58
CA ALA A 19 10.49 9.38 -6.15
C ALA A 19 11.89 10.00 -6.28
N VAL A 20 12.90 9.30 -5.78
CA VAL A 20 14.31 9.71 -5.82
C VAL A 20 15.17 8.64 -6.50
N PRO A 21 16.25 9.01 -7.20
CA PRO A 21 17.19 8.03 -7.76
C PRO A 21 17.88 7.23 -6.65
N SER A 22 17.48 5.97 -6.48
CA SER A 22 18.04 5.00 -5.54
C SER A 22 17.43 3.61 -5.84
N THR A 23 18.03 2.54 -5.33
CA THR A 23 17.46 1.18 -5.34
C THR A 23 17.18 0.66 -3.94
N ASP A 24 17.22 1.53 -2.93
CA ASP A 24 16.87 1.19 -1.56
C ASP A 24 15.38 0.84 -1.46
N ALA A 25 15.03 0.05 -0.45
CA ALA A 25 13.64 -0.28 -0.18
C ALA A 25 12.81 1.00 0.06
N VAL A 26 11.64 1.07 -0.54
CA VAL A 26 10.69 2.16 -0.31
C VAL A 26 10.23 2.11 1.14
N THR A 27 10.12 3.28 1.77
CA THR A 27 9.55 3.41 3.11
C THR A 27 8.15 3.98 3.04
N ALA A 28 7.26 3.53 3.91
CA ALA A 28 5.90 4.05 4.01
C ALA A 28 5.57 4.37 5.47
N SER A 29 4.85 5.46 5.69
CA SER A 29 4.26 5.86 6.97
C SER A 29 2.76 6.13 6.81
N VAL A 30 1.98 5.87 7.87
CA VAL A 30 0.53 6.13 7.89
C VAL A 30 0.27 7.35 8.77
N ALA A 31 -0.33 8.39 8.20
CA ALA A 31 -0.67 9.62 8.90
C ALA A 31 -2.02 9.50 9.61
N ASN A 32 -3.04 8.98 8.90
CA ASN A 32 -4.37 8.72 9.45
C ASN A 32 -4.90 7.38 8.95
N TRP A 33 -5.69 6.70 9.78
CA TRP A 33 -6.46 5.52 9.38
C TRP A 33 -7.89 5.61 9.87
N MET A 34 -8.79 4.87 9.24
CA MET A 34 -10.20 4.77 9.62
C MET A 34 -10.71 3.34 9.44
N PRO A 35 -11.57 2.83 10.34
CA PRO A 35 -12.05 3.50 11.55
C PRO A 35 -10.95 3.58 12.64
N ASP A 36 -11.12 4.47 13.62
CA ASP A 36 -10.12 4.72 14.68
C ASP A 36 -9.82 3.47 15.52
N ASP A 37 -10.78 2.53 15.58
CA ASP A 37 -10.69 1.24 16.27
C ASP A 37 -10.23 0.07 15.38
N ALA A 38 -9.73 0.35 14.17
CA ALA A 38 -9.11 -0.65 13.32
C ALA A 38 -7.95 -1.36 14.06
N ASP A 39 -7.81 -2.68 13.84
CA ASP A 39 -6.71 -3.44 14.47
C ASP A 39 -5.35 -2.93 13.95
N PRO A 40 -4.46 -2.44 14.85
CA PRO A 40 -3.17 -1.89 14.47
C PRO A 40 -2.29 -2.85 13.67
N ALA A 41 -2.43 -4.17 13.87
CA ALA A 41 -1.64 -5.16 13.15
C ALA A 41 -1.85 -5.07 11.62
N LEU A 42 -3.02 -4.62 11.20
CA LEU A 42 -3.37 -4.52 9.78
C LEU A 42 -2.98 -3.19 9.19
N VAL A 43 -3.04 -2.13 10.00
CA VAL A 43 -2.51 -0.83 9.63
C VAL A 43 -1.05 -1.03 9.24
N GLU A 44 -0.30 -1.74 10.08
CA GLU A 44 1.09 -2.11 9.79
C GLU A 44 1.22 -3.04 8.58
N MET A 45 0.42 -4.09 8.49
CA MET A 45 0.45 -5.01 7.34
C MET A 45 0.15 -4.29 6.01
N ALA A 46 -0.85 -3.40 5.98
CA ALA A 46 -1.20 -2.62 4.81
C ALA A 46 -0.08 -1.63 4.43
N ARG A 47 0.53 -0.97 5.43
CA ARG A 47 1.69 -0.10 5.25
C ARG A 47 2.86 -0.86 4.59
N GLU A 48 3.15 -2.07 5.08
CA GLU A 48 4.21 -2.92 4.52
C GLU A 48 3.89 -3.37 3.08
N PHE A 49 2.65 -3.76 2.80
CA PHE A 49 2.26 -4.14 1.44
C PHE A 49 2.33 -2.98 0.45
N ILE A 50 1.99 -1.75 0.88
CA ILE A 50 2.16 -0.56 0.06
C ILE A 50 3.65 -0.30 -0.21
N ALA A 51 4.50 -0.34 0.82
CA ALA A 51 5.94 -0.14 0.66
C ALA A 51 6.57 -1.18 -0.28
N ASP A 52 6.21 -2.45 -0.14
CA ASP A 52 6.72 -3.51 -0.99
C ASP A 52 6.21 -3.39 -2.45
N ALA A 53 4.93 -3.05 -2.64
CA ALA A 53 4.38 -2.80 -3.97
C ALA A 53 5.10 -1.65 -4.68
N PHE A 54 5.34 -0.53 -3.98
CA PHE A 54 6.11 0.59 -4.52
C PHE A 54 7.55 0.17 -4.84
N THR A 55 8.20 -0.60 -3.96
CA THR A 55 9.56 -1.10 -4.19
C THR A 55 9.62 -1.93 -5.47
N GLN A 56 8.66 -2.82 -5.70
CA GLN A 56 8.62 -3.66 -6.91
C GLN A 56 8.44 -2.87 -8.20
N VAL A 57 7.74 -1.73 -8.14
CA VAL A 57 7.51 -0.87 -9.30
C VAL A 57 8.68 0.10 -9.52
N LEU A 58 9.20 0.72 -8.46
CA LEU A 58 10.21 1.77 -8.57
C LEU A 58 11.64 1.23 -8.75
N ASN A 59 12.02 0.16 -8.06
CA ASN A 59 13.40 -0.37 -8.13
C ASN A 59 13.84 -0.78 -9.54
N PRO A 60 13.02 -1.46 -10.37
CA PRO A 60 13.40 -1.76 -11.75
C PRO A 60 13.66 -0.53 -12.62
N ARG A 61 13.18 0.65 -12.20
CA ARG A 61 13.39 1.95 -12.85
C ARG A 61 14.57 2.73 -12.25
N GLY A 62 15.29 2.15 -11.27
CA GLY A 62 16.37 2.82 -10.54
C GLY A 62 15.88 3.92 -9.58
N LEU A 63 14.63 3.79 -9.11
CA LEU A 63 13.98 4.75 -8.22
C LEU A 63 13.63 4.09 -6.88
N SER A 64 13.64 4.91 -5.83
CA SER A 64 13.05 4.61 -4.52
C SER A 64 12.13 5.77 -4.11
N ALA A 65 11.44 5.65 -2.99
CA ALA A 65 10.51 6.67 -2.50
C ALA A 65 10.34 6.63 -0.99
N THR A 66 9.90 7.77 -0.46
CA THR A 66 9.25 7.86 0.85
C THR A 66 7.78 8.13 0.59
N VAL A 67 6.92 7.24 1.10
CA VAL A 67 5.46 7.28 0.90
C VAL A 67 4.80 7.72 2.19
N VAL A 68 3.96 8.75 2.10
CA VAL A 68 3.11 9.21 3.21
C VAL A 68 1.67 8.87 2.88
N ILE A 69 1.13 7.86 3.55
CA ILE A 69 -0.26 7.43 3.41
C ILE A 69 -1.12 8.39 4.26
N ARG A 70 -1.78 9.35 3.59
CA ARG A 70 -2.60 10.39 4.25
C ARG A 70 -3.79 9.79 4.97
N ASP A 71 -4.53 8.95 4.25
CA ASP A 71 -5.75 8.33 4.72
C ASP A 71 -5.70 6.85 4.36
N LEU A 72 -5.82 5.98 5.36
CA LEU A 72 -5.87 4.53 5.21
C LEU A 72 -7.21 4.01 5.75
N VAL A 73 -8.16 3.73 4.86
CA VAL A 73 -9.45 3.18 5.24
C VAL A 73 -9.38 1.67 5.23
N ILE A 74 -9.62 1.04 6.36
CA ILE A 74 -9.54 -0.39 6.64
C ILE A 74 -10.94 -0.88 7.04
N HIS A 75 -11.64 -1.63 6.19
CA HIS A 75 -12.98 -2.16 6.50
C HIS A 75 -12.97 -3.67 6.67
N ASP A 76 -13.59 -4.23 7.70
CA ASP A 76 -13.60 -5.67 8.00
C ASP A 76 -14.48 -6.52 7.04
N VAL A 77 -14.11 -6.63 5.75
CA VAL A 77 -14.80 -7.45 4.74
C VAL A 77 -13.78 -8.13 3.81
N ASP A 78 -14.02 -9.40 3.49
CA ASP A 78 -13.27 -10.31 2.60
C ASP A 78 -12.18 -9.64 1.74
N PHE A 79 -10.97 -9.57 2.30
CA PHE A 79 -9.79 -9.03 1.62
C PHE A 79 -8.90 -10.13 1.05
N SER A 80 -8.29 -9.82 -0.08
CA SER A 80 -7.21 -10.62 -0.64
C SER A 80 -5.95 -9.76 -0.69
N GLU A 81 -4.96 -10.09 0.17
CA GLU A 81 -3.64 -9.46 0.19
C GLU A 81 -3.01 -9.40 -1.20
N TYR A 82 -3.14 -10.52 -1.91
CA TYR A 82 -2.70 -10.66 -3.29
C TYR A 82 -3.39 -9.65 -4.22
N ALA A 83 -4.72 -9.52 -4.12
CA ALA A 83 -5.47 -8.57 -4.94
C ALA A 83 -5.07 -7.13 -4.61
N PHE A 84 -4.95 -6.78 -3.34
CA PHE A 84 -4.58 -5.43 -2.92
C PHE A 84 -3.22 -5.00 -3.45
N LYS A 85 -2.19 -5.81 -3.19
CA LYS A 85 -0.85 -5.55 -3.71
C LYS A 85 -0.85 -5.42 -5.23
N ARG A 86 -1.57 -6.30 -5.93
CA ARG A 86 -1.72 -6.25 -7.39
C ARG A 86 -2.38 -4.97 -7.86
N PHE A 87 -3.44 -4.50 -7.20
CA PHE A 87 -4.12 -3.25 -7.54
C PHE A 87 -3.27 -2.02 -7.24
N THR A 88 -2.50 -2.03 -6.14
CA THR A 88 -1.53 -0.98 -5.82
C THR A 88 -0.46 -0.86 -6.90
N ILE A 89 0.12 -1.99 -7.34
CA ILE A 89 1.09 -2.03 -8.44
C ILE A 89 0.47 -1.46 -9.72
N ALA A 90 -0.71 -1.95 -10.12
CA ALA A 90 -1.38 -1.51 -11.34
C ALA A 90 -1.72 -0.01 -11.32
N GLY A 91 -2.18 0.51 -10.19
CA GLY A 91 -2.47 1.94 -10.02
C GLY A 91 -1.22 2.80 -10.11
N LEU A 92 -0.12 2.38 -9.48
CA LEU A 92 1.15 3.09 -9.55
C LEU A 92 1.76 3.08 -10.96
N GLU A 93 1.70 1.94 -11.65
CA GLU A 93 2.15 1.85 -13.04
C GLU A 93 1.36 2.77 -13.97
N ALA A 94 0.04 2.87 -13.78
CA ALA A 94 -0.81 3.80 -14.53
C ALA A 94 -0.42 5.26 -14.26
N LEU A 95 -0.23 5.64 -12.99
CA LEU A 95 0.19 6.99 -12.60
C LEU A 95 1.54 7.38 -13.24
N LEU A 96 2.51 6.47 -13.25
CA LEU A 96 3.83 6.72 -13.85
C LEU A 96 3.75 6.82 -15.38
N ALA A 97 2.86 6.07 -16.02
CA ALA A 97 2.63 6.14 -17.46
C ALA A 97 2.01 7.49 -17.86
N GLU A 98 1.08 8.02 -17.07
CA GLU A 98 0.46 9.34 -17.29
C GLU A 98 1.46 10.49 -17.09
N SER A 99 2.38 10.37 -16.13
CA SER A 99 3.43 11.38 -15.88
C SER A 99 4.53 11.41 -16.97
N SER A 100 4.60 10.36 -17.80
CA SER A 100 5.58 10.24 -18.89
C SER A 100 5.05 10.70 -20.26
N ALA A 101 3.79 11.17 -20.32
CA ALA A 101 3.09 11.61 -21.54
C ALA A 101 2.98 13.14 -21.61
#